data_AF-A0A833T5B6-F1
#
_entry.id   AF-A0A833T5B6-F1
#
_cell.length_a   1.000
_cell.length_b   1.000
_cell.length_c   1.000
_cell.angle_alpha   90.00
_cell.angle_beta   90.00
_cell.angle_gamma   90.00
#
_symmetry.space_group_name_H-M   'P 1'
#
loop_
_entity.id
_entity.type
_entity.pdbx_description
1 polymer ?
#
loop_
_entity_poly.entity_id
_entity_poly.type
_entity_poly.pdbx_seq_one_letter_code
_entity_poly.pdbx_strand_id
1 'polypeptide(L)'
;MTNLAMQDAMELVSFKLGQRTMSTGSGMLTTHEPTATERAPFEQTAAPKLQSLDYPSFSSSDDDDVISFNGIPMMSNVSTGRGERTALENDRGFRKKSREKMRRHEVNIKFEMLVNVLGLAGRARKKSVLHETASAIKGLRRECSQLRRERDRLQQELNTLGAYLQNTESGPPYLTP
;
A
#
# COMPACT_ATOMS: atom_id res chain seq x y z
N MET A 1 -11.42 30.74 23.52
CA MET A 1 -10.54 30.04 22.55
C MET A 1 -11.33 29.05 21.66
N THR A 2 -12.54 29.40 21.23
CA THR A 2 -13.46 28.47 20.53
C THR A 2 -13.72 28.83 19.06
N ASN A 3 -13.17 29.95 18.57
CA ASN A 3 -13.45 30.43 17.21
C ASN A 3 -12.53 29.86 16.12
N LEU A 4 -11.39 29.27 16.47
CA LEU A 4 -10.42 28.76 15.49
C LEU A 4 -10.86 27.41 14.88
N ALA A 5 -11.43 26.53 15.69
CA ALA A 5 -11.86 25.20 15.26
C ALA A 5 -13.08 25.21 14.30
N MET A 6 -13.94 26.22 14.41
CA MET A 6 -15.09 26.37 13.50
C MET A 6 -14.66 26.92 12.13
N GLN A 7 -13.55 27.68 12.09
CA GLN A 7 -12.99 28.24 10.87
C GLN A 7 -12.29 27.17 10.02
N ASP A 8 -11.53 26.28 10.66
CA ASP A 8 -10.92 25.09 10.03
C ASP A 8 -11.96 24.14 9.42
N ALA A 9 -13.11 23.98 10.08
CA ALA A 9 -14.19 23.11 9.61
C ALA A 9 -14.85 23.62 8.32
N MET A 10 -14.89 24.93 8.07
CA MET A 10 -15.43 25.50 6.83
C MET A 10 -14.44 25.45 5.66
N GLU A 11 -13.12 25.43 5.94
CA GLU A 11 -12.10 25.35 4.90
C GLU A 11 -12.08 23.97 4.21
N LEU A 12 -12.40 22.90 4.96
CA LEU A 12 -12.46 21.52 4.45
C LEU A 12 -13.59 21.25 3.44
N VAL A 13 -14.64 22.08 3.42
CA VAL A 13 -15.77 21.94 2.45
C VAL A 13 -15.43 22.59 1.10
N SER A 14 -14.39 23.42 1.05
CA SER A 14 -13.99 24.15 -0.17
C SER A 14 -12.97 23.41 -1.04
N PHE A 15 -12.53 22.22 -0.63
CA PHE A 15 -11.54 21.43 -1.37
C PHE A 15 -12.18 20.68 -2.54
N LYS A 16 -12.37 21.36 -3.68
CA LYS A 16 -12.73 20.72 -4.95
C LYS A 16 -11.51 19.99 -5.54
N LEU A 17 -11.55 18.67 -5.50
CA LEU A 17 -10.60 17.78 -6.16
C LEU A 17 -10.72 17.92 -7.69
N GLY A 18 -9.80 18.68 -8.27
CA GLY A 18 -9.33 18.63 -9.67
C GLY A 18 -10.29 18.12 -10.74
N GLN A 19 -11.10 19.03 -11.32
CA GLN A 19 -11.55 18.89 -12.70
C GLN A 19 -10.38 19.25 -13.62
N ARG A 20 -9.76 18.24 -14.24
CA ARG A 20 -8.84 18.46 -15.36
C ARG A 20 -9.65 18.78 -16.61
N THR A 21 -9.39 19.98 -17.11
CA THR A 21 -9.78 20.52 -18.39
C THR A 21 -9.32 19.62 -19.55
N MET A 22 -10.24 19.14 -20.36
CA MET A 22 -9.97 18.82 -21.78
C MET A 22 -10.86 19.76 -22.60
N SER A 23 -10.26 20.83 -23.11
CA SER A 23 -10.88 21.73 -24.07
C SER A 23 -9.87 22.03 -25.17
N THR A 24 -10.04 21.38 -26.32
CA THR A 24 -9.60 21.80 -27.66
C THR A 24 -10.44 20.94 -28.62
N GLY A 25 -11.58 21.44 -29.11
CA GLY A 25 -11.68 22.21 -30.36
C GLY A 25 -12.13 21.25 -31.48
N SER A 26 -13.42 21.21 -31.86
CA SER A 26 -14.12 22.08 -32.83
C SER A 26 -14.20 21.44 -34.23
N GLY A 27 -15.42 21.38 -34.80
CA GLY A 27 -15.70 21.10 -36.22
C GLY A 27 -16.48 19.79 -36.46
N MET A 28 -17.81 19.80 -36.43
CA MET A 28 -18.73 20.04 -37.57
C MET A 28 -19.11 18.77 -38.36
N LEU A 29 -20.42 18.47 -38.29
CA LEU A 29 -21.31 18.06 -39.39
C LEU A 29 -21.00 16.74 -40.16
N THR A 30 -21.86 15.73 -40.01
CA THR A 30 -22.86 15.33 -41.04
C THR A 30 -23.57 14.01 -40.67
N THR A 31 -24.89 14.06 -40.83
CA THR A 31 -25.91 13.01 -41.00
C THR A 31 -25.51 11.78 -41.79
N HIS A 32 -25.79 10.55 -41.29
CA HIS A 32 -26.49 9.45 -42.02
C HIS A 32 -26.70 8.17 -41.16
N GLU A 33 -27.97 7.75 -40.99
CA GLU A 33 -28.43 6.35 -40.92
C GLU A 33 -28.45 5.78 -42.38
N PRO A 34 -28.69 4.48 -42.70
CA PRO A 34 -29.19 3.34 -41.91
C PRO A 34 -28.49 1.98 -42.22
N THR A 35 -29.13 0.88 -41.78
CA THR A 35 -29.16 -0.51 -42.31
C THR A 35 -28.39 -1.64 -41.61
N ALA A 36 -29.17 -2.70 -41.37
CA ALA A 36 -28.90 -3.97 -40.73
C ALA A 36 -28.01 -4.91 -41.57
N THR A 37 -27.46 -5.95 -40.92
CA THR A 37 -27.50 -7.37 -41.32
C THR A 37 -26.40 -8.18 -40.59
N GLU A 38 -26.85 -9.16 -39.78
CA GLU A 38 -26.40 -10.57 -39.67
C GLU A 38 -24.93 -10.97 -39.34
N ARG A 39 -24.86 -12.09 -38.59
CA ARG A 39 -23.79 -13.10 -38.40
C ARG A 39 -22.71 -12.91 -37.31
N ALA A 40 -22.82 -13.79 -36.31
CA ALA A 40 -21.70 -14.40 -35.58
C ALA A 40 -20.99 -15.45 -36.48
N PRO A 41 -19.93 -16.18 -36.07
CA PRO A 41 -19.11 -16.13 -34.83
C PRO A 41 -17.59 -16.21 -35.15
N PHE A 42 -16.79 -16.52 -34.11
CA PHE A 42 -15.44 -17.13 -34.13
C PHE A 42 -14.18 -16.27 -33.92
N GLU A 43 -13.47 -16.68 -32.87
CA GLU A 43 -12.02 -16.82 -32.72
C GLU A 43 -11.09 -15.69 -32.24
N GLN A 44 -10.40 -16.07 -31.15
CA GLN A 44 -9.01 -15.75 -30.78
C GLN A 44 -8.63 -14.27 -30.72
N THR A 45 -8.48 -13.78 -29.49
CA THR A 45 -7.62 -12.62 -29.24
C THR A 45 -6.54 -13.01 -28.24
N ALA A 46 -5.33 -12.93 -28.76
CA ALA A 46 -4.06 -13.28 -28.16
C ALA A 46 -3.71 -12.39 -26.96
N ALA A 47 -2.89 -12.96 -26.08
CA ALA A 47 -2.33 -12.31 -24.92
C ALA A 47 -1.55 -11.02 -25.27
N PRO A 48 -1.64 -9.95 -24.46
CA PRO A 48 -0.87 -8.74 -24.68
C PRO A 48 0.62 -8.99 -24.39
N LYS A 49 1.43 -8.72 -25.42
CA LYS A 49 2.90 -8.61 -25.41
C LYS A 49 3.32 -7.57 -24.36
N LEU A 50 4.01 -8.00 -23.30
CA LEU A 50 4.67 -7.09 -22.37
C LEU A 50 5.87 -6.44 -23.08
N GLN A 51 5.85 -5.11 -23.15
CA GLN A 51 7.00 -4.31 -23.54
C GLN A 51 8.14 -4.54 -22.54
N SER A 52 9.27 -4.96 -23.08
CA SER A 52 10.55 -5.07 -22.39
C SER A 52 10.93 -3.70 -21.84
N LEU A 53 10.95 -3.56 -20.51
CA LEU A 53 11.56 -2.43 -19.85
C LEU A 53 13.07 -2.69 -19.80
N ASP A 54 13.82 -1.91 -20.55
CA ASP A 54 15.28 -1.85 -20.46
C ASP A 54 15.68 -1.38 -19.06
N TYR A 55 16.24 -2.30 -18.27
CA TYR A 55 16.85 -1.97 -17.00
C TYR A 55 18.22 -1.32 -17.24
N PRO A 56 18.57 -0.22 -16.56
CA PRO A 56 19.92 0.30 -16.57
C PRO A 56 20.84 -0.74 -15.92
N SER A 57 21.88 -1.11 -16.68
CA SER A 57 22.96 -2.00 -16.26
C SER A 57 23.65 -1.41 -15.03
N PHE A 58 23.37 -1.98 -13.85
CA PHE A 58 24.17 -1.74 -12.67
C PHE A 58 25.47 -2.54 -12.85
N SER A 59 26.54 -1.86 -13.26
CA SER A 59 27.90 -2.41 -13.17
C SER A 59 28.22 -2.69 -11.70
N SER A 60 27.93 -3.91 -11.26
CA SER A 60 28.51 -4.52 -10.09
C SER A 60 29.99 -4.73 -10.38
N SER A 61 30.83 -3.77 -9.97
CA SER A 61 32.28 -3.95 -9.92
C SER A 61 32.55 -5.03 -8.86
N ASP A 62 32.71 -6.24 -9.36
CA ASP A 62 33.23 -7.41 -8.67
C ASP A 62 34.74 -7.20 -8.50
N ASP A 63 35.13 -6.45 -7.48
CA ASP A 63 36.52 -6.48 -7.01
C ASP A 63 36.68 -7.80 -6.25
N ASP A 64 37.30 -8.76 -6.93
CA ASP A 64 37.84 -10.00 -6.39
C ASP A 64 38.80 -9.71 -5.22
N ASP A 65 38.27 -9.60 -4.00
CA ASP A 65 39.06 -9.83 -2.81
C ASP A 65 39.32 -11.34 -2.72
N VAL A 66 40.34 -11.79 -3.46
CA VAL A 66 41.01 -13.07 -3.27
C VAL A 66 41.48 -13.19 -1.82
N ILE A 67 40.62 -13.72 -0.96
CA ILE A 67 41.04 -14.25 0.33
C ILE A 67 41.85 -15.51 -0.01
N SER A 68 43.15 -15.34 -0.26
CA SER A 68 44.13 -16.41 -0.33
C SER A 68 44.23 -17.10 1.02
N PHE A 69 43.33 -18.07 1.24
CA PHE A 69 43.40 -18.99 2.34
C PHE A 69 44.27 -20.19 1.91
N ASN A 70 45.55 -20.11 2.29
CA ASN A 70 46.58 -21.16 2.40
C ASN A 70 47.83 -20.90 1.56
N GLY A 71 48.94 -20.58 2.25
CA GLY A 71 50.28 -20.73 1.68
C GLY A 71 51.39 -19.99 2.42
N ILE A 72 51.93 -20.63 3.47
CA ILE A 72 53.32 -20.49 3.98
C ILE A 72 53.68 -19.15 4.68
N PRO A 73 54.16 -19.17 5.95
CA PRO A 73 54.66 -17.97 6.62
C PRO A 73 56.09 -17.67 6.14
N MET A 74 56.24 -16.71 5.23
CA MET A 74 57.54 -16.10 4.95
C MET A 74 57.89 -15.16 6.11
N MET A 75 58.95 -15.50 6.83
CA MET A 75 59.52 -14.70 7.90
C MET A 75 60.11 -13.41 7.30
N SER A 76 59.34 -12.32 7.31
CA SER A 76 59.89 -10.99 7.10
C SER A 76 59.79 -10.17 8.39
N ASN A 77 60.97 -9.83 8.88
CA ASN A 77 61.20 -9.05 10.08
C ASN A 77 60.84 -7.58 9.80
N VAL A 78 59.59 -7.18 10.05
CA VAL A 78 59.22 -5.77 10.30
C VAL A 78 58.27 -5.75 11.49
N SER A 79 58.81 -5.35 12.64
CA SER A 79 58.12 -5.24 13.93
C SER A 79 57.18 -4.02 14.03
N THR A 80 56.52 -3.62 12.94
CA THR A 80 55.62 -2.45 12.93
C THR A 80 54.28 -2.71 12.22
N GLY A 81 53.97 -3.94 11.79
CA GLY A 81 52.78 -4.20 10.95
C GLY A 81 51.66 -5.05 11.56
N ARG A 82 51.89 -5.69 12.71
CA ARG A 82 50.97 -6.71 13.26
C ARG A 82 49.84 -6.10 14.11
N GLY A 83 50.08 -4.95 14.74
CA GLY A 83 49.06 -4.24 15.54
C GLY A 83 48.06 -3.46 14.69
N GLU A 84 48.51 -2.81 13.61
CA GLU A 84 47.67 -1.95 12.77
C GLU A 84 46.66 -2.73 11.91
N ARG A 85 47.06 -3.87 11.31
CA ARG A 85 46.10 -4.70 10.55
C ARG A 85 45.00 -5.27 11.43
N THR A 86 45.36 -5.71 12.64
CA THR A 86 44.36 -6.20 13.61
C THR A 86 43.48 -5.08 14.17
N ALA A 87 44.02 -3.86 14.32
CA ALA A 87 43.25 -2.71 14.77
C ALA A 87 42.20 -2.27 13.72
N LEU A 88 42.57 -2.25 12.43
CA LEU A 88 41.65 -1.93 11.34
C LEU A 88 40.56 -3.00 11.14
N GLU A 89 40.91 -4.29 11.24
CA GLU A 89 39.90 -5.37 11.20
C GLU A 89 38.95 -5.32 12.41
N ASN A 90 39.48 -5.05 13.60
CA ASN A 90 38.67 -4.90 14.79
C ASN A 90 37.71 -3.72 14.66
N ASP A 91 38.14 -2.57 14.14
CA ASP A 91 37.27 -1.41 13.92
C ASP A 91 36.16 -1.69 12.89
N ARG A 92 36.49 -2.32 11.75
CA ARG A 92 35.49 -2.78 10.77
C ARG A 92 34.46 -3.71 11.44
N GLY A 93 34.94 -4.62 12.29
CA GLY A 93 34.12 -5.52 13.10
C GLY A 93 33.22 -4.79 14.09
N PHE A 94 33.72 -3.78 14.80
CA PHE A 94 32.95 -2.98 15.75
C PHE A 94 31.84 -2.18 15.06
N ARG A 95 32.16 -1.50 13.95
CA ARG A 95 31.15 -0.76 13.18
C ARG A 95 30.06 -1.70 12.66
N LYS A 96 30.44 -2.90 12.19
CA LYS A 96 29.48 -3.94 11.77
C LYS A 96 28.60 -4.44 12.92
N LYS A 97 29.18 -4.75 14.09
CA LYS A 97 28.46 -5.19 15.30
C LYS A 97 27.49 -4.12 15.80
N SER A 98 27.91 -2.85 15.82
CA SER A 98 27.10 -1.72 16.25
C SER A 98 25.88 -1.53 15.34
N ARG A 99 26.07 -1.53 14.02
CA ARG A 99 24.98 -1.45 13.05
C ARG A 99 23.96 -2.57 13.23
N GLU A 100 24.43 -3.82 13.39
CA GLU A 100 23.51 -4.95 13.58
C GLU A 100 22.77 -4.88 14.92
N LYS A 101 23.40 -4.37 15.98
CA LYS A 101 22.73 -4.12 17.27
C LYS A 101 21.57 -3.14 17.11
N MET A 102 21.79 -2.02 16.40
CA MET A 102 20.75 -1.04 16.13
C MET A 102 19.60 -1.63 15.30
N ARG A 103 19.93 -2.34 14.22
CA ARG A 103 18.92 -2.99 13.38
C ARG A 103 18.03 -3.96 14.17
N ARG A 104 18.60 -4.76 15.07
CA ARG A 104 17.82 -5.67 15.95
C ARG A 104 16.98 -4.92 16.97
N HIS A 105 17.49 -3.81 17.51
CA HIS A 105 16.77 -2.99 18.46
C HIS A 105 15.52 -2.37 17.82
N GLU A 106 15.65 -1.78 16.63
CA GLU A 106 14.50 -1.25 15.86
C GLU A 106 13.44 -2.32 15.57
N VAL A 107 13.87 -3.52 15.17
CA VAL A 107 12.94 -4.63 14.96
C VAL A 107 12.23 -5.01 16.25
N ASN A 108 12.94 -5.05 17.38
CA ASN A 108 12.32 -5.35 18.67
C ASN A 108 11.29 -4.27 19.07
N ILE A 109 11.57 -2.99 18.86
CA ILE A 109 10.60 -1.90 19.11
C ILE A 109 9.31 -2.15 18.32
N LYS A 110 9.42 -2.52 17.03
CA LYS A 110 8.24 -2.83 16.19
C LYS A 110 7.45 -4.02 16.74
N PHE A 111 8.11 -5.04 17.28
CA PHE A 111 7.43 -6.17 17.93
C PHE A 111 6.70 -5.75 19.21
N GLU A 112 7.29 -4.90 20.05
CA GLU A 112 6.62 -4.40 21.26
C GLU A 112 5.39 -3.56 20.90
N MET A 113 5.48 -2.70 19.87
CA MET A 113 4.32 -1.97 19.36
C MET A 113 3.21 -2.91 18.91
N LEU A 114 3.56 -4.00 18.22
CA LEU A 114 2.60 -4.98 17.74
C LEU A 114 1.92 -5.75 18.88
N VAL A 115 2.68 -6.10 19.92
CA VAL A 115 2.14 -6.69 21.16
C VAL A 115 1.10 -5.76 21.80
N ASN A 116 1.41 -4.45 21.89
CA ASN A 116 0.50 -3.45 22.46
C ASN A 116 -0.78 -3.29 21.61
N VAL A 117 -0.65 -3.18 20.28
CA VAL A 117 -1.81 -3.02 19.38
C VAL A 117 -2.72 -4.25 19.41
N LEU A 118 -2.14 -5.45 19.52
CA LEU A 118 -2.91 -6.69 19.64
C LEU A 118 -3.49 -6.91 21.05
N GLY A 119 -3.15 -6.07 22.04
CA GLY A 119 -3.59 -6.25 23.42
C GLY A 119 -3.07 -7.54 24.07
N LEU A 120 -1.93 -8.07 23.61
CA LEU A 120 -1.36 -9.28 24.18
C LEU A 120 -0.76 -8.97 25.55
N ALA A 121 -1.23 -9.67 26.58
CA ALA A 121 -0.73 -9.49 27.94
C ALA A 121 0.68 -10.09 28.09
N GLY A 122 1.64 -9.25 28.49
CA GLY A 122 2.99 -9.69 28.86
C GLY A 122 3.89 -10.10 27.69
N ARG A 123 4.93 -10.88 28.00
CA ARG A 123 5.99 -11.23 27.03
C ARG A 123 5.51 -12.31 26.05
N ALA A 124 5.05 -11.89 24.88
CA ALA A 124 4.64 -12.80 23.81
C ALA A 124 5.84 -13.33 23.00
N ARG A 125 5.74 -14.59 22.53
CA ARG A 125 6.74 -15.17 21.62
C ARG A 125 6.58 -14.55 20.22
N LYS A 126 7.69 -14.16 19.57
CA LYS A 126 7.66 -13.53 18.22
C LYS A 126 6.80 -14.28 17.20
N LYS A 127 6.92 -15.62 17.14
CA LYS A 127 6.09 -16.46 16.25
C LYS A 127 4.59 -16.31 16.54
N SER A 128 4.22 -16.27 17.82
CA SER A 128 2.83 -16.07 18.25
C SER A 128 2.34 -14.69 17.85
N VAL A 129 3.13 -13.63 18.11
CA VAL A 129 2.77 -12.26 17.72
C VAL A 129 2.46 -12.17 16.23
N LEU A 130 3.35 -12.71 15.38
CA LEU A 130 3.13 -12.71 13.92
C LEU A 130 1.88 -13.48 13.50
N HIS A 131 1.62 -14.63 14.14
CA HIS A 131 0.44 -15.44 13.85
C HIS A 131 -0.85 -14.71 14.24
N GLU A 132 -0.88 -14.13 15.44
CA GLU A 132 -2.01 -13.33 15.93
C GLU A 132 -2.25 -12.10 15.04
N THR A 133 -1.19 -11.40 14.61
CA THR A 133 -1.32 -10.29 13.66
C THR A 133 -1.96 -10.74 12.35
N ALA A 134 -1.50 -11.85 11.78
CA ALA A 134 -2.06 -12.37 10.53
C ALA A 134 -3.53 -12.77 10.69
N SER A 135 -3.89 -13.40 11.82
CA SER A 135 -5.26 -13.76 12.16
C SER A 135 -6.14 -12.52 12.35
N ALA A 136 -5.68 -11.51 13.10
CA ALA A 136 -6.39 -10.27 13.35
C ALA A 136 -6.65 -9.50 12.05
N ILE A 137 -5.65 -9.37 11.16
CA ILE A 137 -5.84 -8.73 9.85
C ILE A 137 -6.90 -9.46 9.02
N LYS A 138 -6.88 -10.80 9.00
CA LYS A 138 -7.89 -11.59 8.28
C LYS A 138 -9.29 -11.39 8.87
N GLY A 139 -9.41 -11.37 10.20
CA GLY A 139 -10.66 -11.11 10.91
C GLY A 139 -11.23 -9.74 10.58
N LEU A 140 -10.44 -8.68 10.79
CA LEU A 140 -10.84 -7.30 10.54
C LEU A 140 -11.25 -7.07 9.07
N ARG A 141 -10.54 -7.66 8.11
CA ARG A 141 -10.94 -7.58 6.69
C ARG A 141 -12.33 -8.15 6.45
N ARG A 142 -12.65 -9.30 7.05
CA ARG A 142 -13.97 -9.93 6.92
C ARG A 142 -15.06 -9.08 7.55
N GLU A 143 -14.80 -8.55 8.75
CA GLU A 143 -15.71 -7.65 9.46
C GLU A 143 -15.97 -6.37 8.66
N CYS A 144 -14.94 -5.72 8.13
CA CYS A 144 -15.11 -4.55 7.25
C CYS A 144 -15.94 -4.87 5.99
N SER A 145 -15.83 -6.07 5.43
CA SER A 145 -16.66 -6.50 4.30
C SER A 145 -18.11 -6.79 4.72
N GLN A 146 -18.33 -7.30 5.93
CA GLN A 146 -19.67 -7.51 6.48
C GLN A 146 -20.36 -6.17 6.75
N LEU A 147 -19.71 -5.27 7.49
CA LEU A 147 -20.26 -3.95 7.82
C LEU A 147 -20.61 -3.14 6.57
N ARG A 148 -19.80 -3.25 5.50
CA ARG A 148 -20.14 -2.63 4.20
C ARG A 148 -21.44 -3.16 3.62
N ARG A 149 -21.65 -4.48 3.63
CA ARG A 149 -22.89 -5.10 3.14
C ARG A 149 -24.09 -4.70 4.00
N GLU A 150 -23.92 -4.66 5.32
CA GLU A 150 -24.97 -4.23 6.25
C GLU A 150 -25.35 -2.77 6.03
N ARG A 151 -24.36 -1.88 5.86
CA ARG A 151 -24.58 -0.47 5.49
C ARG A 151 -25.37 -0.36 4.19
N ASP A 152 -24.96 -1.10 3.15
CA ASP A 152 -25.64 -1.06 1.85
C ASP A 152 -27.09 -1.56 1.94
N ARG A 153 -27.33 -2.63 2.71
CA ARG A 153 -28.66 -3.15 2.98
C ARG A 153 -29.53 -2.13 3.71
N LEU A 154 -29.04 -1.54 4.80
CA LEU A 154 -29.78 -0.53 5.56
C LEU A 154 -30.08 0.72 4.71
N GLN A 155 -29.14 1.09 3.83
CA GLN A 155 -29.36 2.19 2.89
C GLN A 155 -30.48 1.87 1.88
N GLN A 156 -30.56 0.62 1.40
CA GLN A 156 -31.67 0.19 0.54
C GLN A 156 -33.00 0.23 1.29
N GLU A 157 -33.05 -0.27 2.52
CA GLU A 157 -34.26 -0.24 3.37
C GLU A 157 -34.73 1.21 3.61
N LEU A 158 -33.80 2.13 3.89
CA LEU A 158 -34.11 3.57 4.03
C LEU A 158 -34.66 4.16 2.73
N ASN A 159 -34.06 3.85 1.59
CA ASN A 159 -34.53 4.36 0.29
C ASN A 159 -35.93 3.81 -0.05
N THR A 160 -36.16 2.53 0.22
CA THR A 160 -37.48 1.89 0.07
C THR A 160 -38.52 2.58 0.94
N LEU A 161 -38.21 2.82 2.22
CA LEU A 161 -39.13 3.52 3.12
C LEU A 161 -39.38 4.98 2.68
N GLY A 162 -38.33 5.68 2.24
CA GLY A 162 -38.45 7.03 1.68
C GLY A 162 -39.35 7.07 0.45
N ALA A 163 -39.23 6.09 -0.45
CA ALA A 163 -40.10 5.98 -1.61
C ALA A 163 -41.56 5.71 -1.22
N TYR A 164 -41.80 4.85 -0.22
CA TYR A 164 -43.17 4.64 0.29
C TYR A 164 -43.78 5.94 0.80
N LEU A 165 -43.05 6.72 1.61
CA LEU A 165 -43.54 8.00 2.13
C LEU A 165 -43.85 9.01 1.02
N GLN A 166 -42.96 9.16 0.03
CA GLN A 166 -43.18 10.06 -1.10
C GLN A 166 -44.43 9.68 -1.92
N ASN A 167 -44.68 8.38 -2.10
CA ASN A 167 -45.89 7.89 -2.78
C ASN A 167 -47.15 8.06 -1.93
N THR A 168 -47.03 8.28 -0.61
CA THR A 168 -48.19 8.50 0.27
C THR A 168 -48.59 9.97 0.33
N GLU A 169 -47.63 10.91 0.18
CA GLU A 169 -47.90 12.36 0.12
C GLU A 169 -48.52 12.80 -1.22
N SER A 170 -48.33 12.05 -2.31
CA SER A 170 -48.94 12.32 -3.61
C SER A 170 -50.37 11.78 -3.73
N GLY A 171 -51.23 12.05 -2.74
CA GLY A 171 -52.65 11.68 -2.77
C GLY A 171 -53.38 12.24 -4.01
N PRO A 172 -54.37 11.51 -4.58
CA PRO A 172 -54.99 11.87 -5.85
C PRO A 172 -55.73 13.23 -5.78
N PRO A 173 -55.59 14.10 -6.79
CA PRO A 173 -56.26 15.41 -6.83
C PRO A 173 -57.71 15.22 -7.26
N TYR A 174 -58.56 14.68 -6.38
CA TYR A 174 -60.00 14.66 -6.66
C TYR A 174 -60.80 15.07 -5.42
N LEU A 175 -61.74 15.99 -5.68
CA LEU A 175 -62.83 16.50 -4.84
C LEU A 175 -62.55 17.83 -4.09
N THR A 176 -62.51 18.92 -4.85
CA THR A 176 -63.10 20.20 -4.41
C THR A 176 -64.55 20.26 -4.91
N PRO A 177 -65.55 20.53 -4.05
CA PRO A 177 -66.96 20.65 -4.42
C PRO A 177 -67.28 21.91 -5.24
#